data_AF-A0A3D4PN31-F1
#
_entry.id   AF-A0A3D4PN31-F1
#
_cell.length_a   1.000
_cell.length_b   1.000
_cell.length_c   1.000
_cell.angle_alpha   90.00
_cell.angle_beta   90.00
_cell.angle_gamma   90.00
#
_symmetry.space_group_name_H-M   'P 1'
#
loop_
_entity.id
_entity.type
_entity.pdbx_description
1 polymer ?
#
loop_
_entity_poly.entity_id
_entity_poly.type
_entity_poly.pdbx_seq_one_letter_code
_entity_poly.pdbx_strand_id
1 'polypeptide(L)'
;MTGDALAMGMMANNLDPGSMMPVRVGLKREAGRQAARRGDHINLARMAVALDTMHQSVDDHGFREADRVFHDALVAASGVPGLQFFGEILRNILTATVREVPLDERDHLHGLHVEIYEAVRDGDPDRAMQAVDGHFDWLDNAIERGRSTAKGEGGAFVNGWPVHDRTFFQPDRGETLAKVTGYWNTLADGAAVIEPLAASAWSPGFGMLTDRFGVTWVLDVQVEYAD
;
A
#
# COMPACT_ATOMS: atom_id res chain seq x y z
N MET A 1 -14.26 -3.98 0.64
CA MET A 1 -14.47 -5.05 -0.35
C MET A 1 -13.38 -5.10 -1.42
N THR A 2 -12.95 -3.99 -2.05
CA THR A 2 -11.86 -4.02 -3.06
C THR A 2 -10.44 -4.10 -2.46
N GLY A 3 -10.19 -3.52 -1.29
CA GLY A 3 -8.89 -3.61 -0.61
C GLY A 3 -8.54 -5.03 -0.14
N ASP A 4 -9.54 -5.79 0.31
CA ASP A 4 -9.37 -7.14 0.83
C ASP A 4 -8.94 -8.12 -0.29
N ALA A 5 -9.47 -7.94 -1.49
CA ALA A 5 -9.13 -8.76 -2.66
C ALA A 5 -7.66 -8.61 -3.10
N LEU A 6 -7.12 -7.38 -3.14
CA LEU A 6 -5.71 -7.20 -3.49
C LEU A 6 -4.78 -7.65 -2.36
N ALA A 7 -5.15 -7.42 -1.09
CA ALA A 7 -4.38 -7.93 0.05
C ALA A 7 -4.32 -9.47 0.03
N MET A 8 -5.45 -10.14 -0.21
CA MET A 8 -5.50 -11.59 -0.38
C MET A 8 -4.73 -12.06 -1.61
N GLY A 9 -4.84 -11.36 -2.75
CA GLY A 9 -4.05 -11.64 -3.95
C GLY A 9 -2.54 -11.51 -3.73
N MET A 10 -2.09 -10.51 -2.97
CA MET A 10 -0.67 -10.36 -2.58
C MET A 10 -0.22 -11.51 -1.68
N MET A 11 -1.03 -11.92 -0.72
CA MET A 11 -0.75 -13.08 0.15
C MET A 11 -0.65 -14.38 -0.66
N ALA A 12 -1.60 -14.62 -1.58
CA ALA A 12 -1.57 -15.79 -2.47
C ALA A 12 -0.31 -15.82 -3.34
N ASN A 13 0.17 -14.65 -3.78
CA ASN A 13 1.34 -14.54 -4.64
C ASN A 13 2.67 -14.35 -3.87
N ASN A 14 2.65 -14.39 -2.54
CA ASN A 14 3.82 -14.12 -1.68
C ASN A 14 4.49 -12.77 -2.00
N LEU A 15 3.68 -11.76 -2.34
CA LEU A 15 4.13 -10.39 -2.55
C LEU A 15 4.18 -9.68 -1.21
N ASP A 16 5.36 -9.18 -0.84
CA ASP A 16 5.51 -8.40 0.37
C ASP A 16 5.03 -6.95 0.15
N PRO A 17 4.57 -6.24 1.19
CA PRO A 17 4.19 -4.84 1.05
C PRO A 17 5.30 -3.94 0.48
N GLY A 18 6.57 -4.25 0.76
CA GLY A 18 7.72 -3.55 0.18
C GLY A 18 7.82 -3.71 -1.34
N SER A 19 7.47 -4.87 -1.92
CA SER A 19 7.46 -5.04 -3.38
C SER A 19 6.43 -4.16 -4.09
N MET A 20 5.43 -3.65 -3.39
CA MET A 20 4.42 -2.74 -3.95
C MET A 20 4.80 -1.26 -3.85
N MET A 21 5.86 -0.93 -3.13
CA MET A 21 6.35 0.45 -2.99
C MET A 21 6.74 1.06 -4.34
N PRO A 22 7.56 0.41 -5.20
CA PRO A 22 7.87 0.95 -6.53
C PRO A 22 6.63 1.12 -7.41
N VAL A 23 5.63 0.25 -7.26
CA VAL A 23 4.35 0.34 -7.99
C VAL A 23 3.58 1.60 -7.55
N ARG A 24 3.53 1.88 -6.25
CA ARG A 24 2.92 3.11 -5.69
C ARG A 24 3.62 4.35 -6.24
N VAL A 25 4.96 4.36 -6.24
CA VAL A 25 5.75 5.49 -6.78
C VAL A 25 5.44 5.69 -8.26
N GLY A 26 5.49 4.62 -9.07
CA GLY A 26 5.17 4.69 -10.50
C GLY A 26 3.77 5.24 -10.78
N LEU A 27 2.77 4.81 -10.00
CA LEU A 27 1.39 5.31 -10.11
C LEU A 27 1.31 6.81 -9.77
N LYS A 28 1.93 7.24 -8.68
CA LYS A 28 1.91 8.66 -8.26
C LYS A 28 2.67 9.55 -9.23
N ARG A 29 3.79 9.05 -9.78
CA ARG A 29 4.57 9.74 -10.81
C ARG A 29 3.73 9.98 -12.07
N GLU A 30 3.04 8.95 -12.55
CA GLU A 30 2.14 9.06 -13.69
C GLU A 30 0.95 9.99 -13.41
N ALA A 31 0.40 9.94 -12.19
CA ALA A 31 -0.65 10.86 -11.79
C ALA A 31 -0.19 12.32 -11.81
N GLY A 32 1.00 12.63 -11.29
CA GLY A 32 1.60 13.97 -11.34
C GLY A 32 1.82 14.46 -12.77
N ARG A 33 2.37 13.60 -13.63
CA ARG A 33 2.56 13.90 -15.07
C ARG A 33 1.26 14.28 -15.75
N GLN A 34 0.19 13.54 -15.51
CA GLN A 34 -1.12 13.80 -16.13
C GLN A 34 -1.83 15.00 -15.51
N ALA A 35 -1.70 15.20 -14.20
CA ALA A 35 -2.25 16.37 -13.51
C ALA A 35 -1.66 17.67 -14.06
N ALA A 36 -0.33 17.71 -14.24
CA ALA A 36 0.37 18.88 -14.81
C ALA A 36 -0.10 19.19 -16.24
N ARG A 37 -0.32 18.15 -17.06
CA ARG A 37 -0.83 18.33 -18.44
C ARG A 37 -2.27 18.82 -18.49
N ARG A 38 -3.11 18.41 -17.53
CA ARG A 38 -4.54 18.68 -17.53
C ARG A 38 -4.88 20.07 -16.99
N GLY A 39 -4.17 20.56 -15.97
CA GLY A 39 -4.43 21.86 -15.36
C GLY A 39 -5.77 21.93 -14.61
N ASP A 40 -6.13 20.88 -13.85
CA ASP A 40 -7.38 20.86 -13.08
C ASP A 40 -7.34 21.80 -11.86
N HIS A 41 -7.90 23.00 -12.03
CA HIS A 41 -7.92 24.02 -10.99
C HIS A 41 -8.67 23.63 -9.71
N ILE A 42 -9.68 22.74 -9.78
CA ILE A 42 -10.44 22.33 -8.59
C ILE A 42 -9.55 21.47 -7.70
N ASN A 43 -8.90 20.46 -8.28
CA ASN A 43 -8.03 19.59 -7.51
C ASN A 43 -6.71 20.28 -7.11
N LEU A 44 -6.22 21.24 -7.90
CA LEU A 44 -5.12 22.13 -7.48
C LEU A 44 -5.50 22.95 -6.23
N ALA A 45 -6.71 23.50 -6.15
CA ALA A 45 -7.17 24.20 -4.96
C ALA A 45 -7.25 23.27 -3.75
N ARG A 46 -7.70 22.02 -3.94
CA ARG A 46 -7.71 21.00 -2.87
C ARG A 46 -6.29 20.65 -2.40
N MET A 47 -5.33 20.53 -3.31
CA MET A 47 -3.92 20.34 -2.96
C MET A 47 -3.39 21.52 -2.13
N ALA A 48 -3.69 22.76 -2.53
CA ALA A 48 -3.25 23.95 -1.80
C ALA A 48 -3.82 24.00 -0.37
N VAL A 49 -5.10 23.67 -0.18
CA VAL A 49 -5.73 23.59 1.15
C VAL A 49 -5.06 22.49 2.00
N ALA A 50 -4.74 21.35 1.39
CA ALA A 50 -4.07 20.26 2.09
C ALA A 50 -2.65 20.65 2.54
N LEU A 51 -1.90 21.41 1.72
CA LEU A 51 -0.59 21.98 2.10
C LEU A 51 -0.70 22.91 3.30
N ASP A 52 -1.63 23.87 3.25
CA ASP A 52 -1.85 24.79 4.37
C ASP A 52 -2.23 24.03 5.66
N THR A 53 -3.08 23.01 5.53
CA THR A 53 -3.46 22.15 6.65
C THR A 53 -2.27 21.35 7.18
N MET A 54 -1.41 20.80 6.32
CA MET A 54 -0.19 20.10 6.73
C MET A 54 0.73 21.04 7.52
N HIS A 55 0.95 22.26 7.03
CA HIS A 55 1.83 23.24 7.68
C HIS A 55 1.30 23.68 9.05
N GLN A 56 -0.03 23.79 9.19
CA GLN A 56 -0.67 24.20 10.44
C GLN A 56 -0.90 23.03 11.42
N SER A 57 -0.63 21.78 11.02
CA SER A 57 -0.93 20.61 11.83
C SER A 57 0.00 20.49 13.03
N VAL A 58 -0.59 20.42 14.23
CA VAL A 58 0.15 20.33 15.50
C VAL A 58 0.35 18.89 16.00
N ASP A 59 -0.30 17.91 15.38
CA ASP A 59 -0.26 16.49 15.77
C ASP A 59 -0.08 15.55 14.57
N ASP A 60 0.21 14.27 14.83
CA ASP A 60 0.46 13.25 13.78
C ASP A 60 -0.80 12.89 13.01
N HIS A 61 -1.96 12.99 13.64
CA HIS A 61 -3.21 12.60 13.01
C HIS A 61 -3.63 13.62 11.95
N GLY A 62 -3.63 14.91 12.29
CA GLY A 62 -3.95 16.01 11.39
C GLY A 62 -2.99 16.08 10.21
N PHE A 63 -1.69 15.95 10.46
CA PHE A 63 -0.69 15.93 9.39
C PHE A 63 -0.94 14.78 8.40
N ARG A 64 -1.15 13.55 8.90
CA ARG A 64 -1.40 12.36 8.06
C ARG A 64 -2.69 12.46 7.27
N GLU A 65 -3.73 13.04 7.85
CA GLU A 65 -4.98 13.24 7.13
C GLU A 65 -4.82 14.26 6.01
N ALA A 66 -4.07 15.35 6.25
CA ALA A 66 -3.77 16.36 5.23
C ALA A 66 -2.89 15.80 4.10
N ASP A 67 -1.85 15.02 4.42
CA ASP A 67 -1.02 14.27 3.47
C ASP A 67 -1.85 13.35 2.57
N ARG A 68 -2.77 12.58 3.18
CA ARG A 68 -3.71 11.72 2.45
C ARG A 68 -4.56 12.54 1.47
N VAL A 69 -5.16 13.64 1.94
CA VAL A 69 -6.01 14.52 1.12
C VAL A 69 -5.22 15.10 -0.05
N PHE A 70 -3.97 15.51 0.16
CA PHE A 70 -3.11 16.00 -0.92
C PHE A 70 -2.87 14.93 -1.99
N HIS A 71 -2.47 13.74 -1.57
CA HIS A 71 -2.19 12.64 -2.50
C HIS A 71 -3.43 12.12 -3.23
N ASP A 72 -4.62 12.23 -2.62
CA ASP A 72 -5.91 11.98 -3.27
C ASP A 72 -6.22 13.05 -4.33
N ALA A 73 -6.04 14.31 -3.98
CA ALA A 73 -6.28 15.43 -4.90
C ALA A 73 -5.33 15.38 -6.11
N LEU A 74 -4.05 15.03 -5.91
CA LEU A 74 -3.09 14.83 -7.00
C LEU A 74 -3.54 13.75 -7.99
N VAL A 75 -4.01 12.61 -7.49
CA VAL A 75 -4.49 11.52 -8.36
C VAL A 75 -5.82 11.90 -9.03
N ALA A 76 -6.71 12.59 -8.33
CA ALA A 76 -7.94 13.12 -8.92
C ALA A 76 -7.63 14.11 -10.05
N ALA A 77 -6.64 15.00 -9.86
CA ALA A 77 -6.21 15.99 -10.84
C ALA A 77 -5.68 15.36 -12.13
N SER A 78 -5.21 14.11 -12.11
CA SER A 78 -4.82 13.38 -13.34
C SER A 78 -5.99 13.19 -14.31
N GLY A 79 -7.22 13.12 -13.79
CA GLY A 79 -8.42 12.82 -14.58
C GLY A 79 -8.48 11.41 -15.16
N VAL A 80 -7.61 10.49 -14.71
CA VAL A 80 -7.58 9.09 -15.17
C VAL A 80 -8.25 8.18 -14.15
N PRO A 81 -9.44 7.60 -14.46
CA PRO A 81 -10.15 6.75 -13.51
C PRO A 81 -9.34 5.54 -13.02
N GLY A 82 -8.51 4.96 -13.90
CA GLY A 82 -7.64 3.84 -13.54
C GLY A 82 -6.61 4.21 -12.47
N LEU A 83 -5.98 5.39 -12.57
CA LEU A 83 -5.01 5.86 -11.56
C LEU A 83 -5.70 6.12 -10.22
N GLN A 84 -6.92 6.65 -10.23
CA GLN A 84 -7.72 6.85 -9.01
C GLN A 84 -8.04 5.51 -8.33
N PHE A 85 -8.56 4.56 -9.09
CA PHE A 85 -8.91 3.23 -8.60
C PHE A 85 -7.71 2.50 -7.99
N PHE A 86 -6.60 2.38 -8.73
CA PHE A 86 -5.41 1.69 -8.23
C PHE A 86 -4.69 2.48 -7.12
N GLY A 87 -4.75 3.81 -7.15
CA GLY A 87 -4.17 4.67 -6.13
C GLY A 87 -4.82 4.50 -4.76
N GLU A 88 -6.16 4.39 -4.73
CA GLU A 88 -6.93 4.12 -3.51
C GLU A 88 -6.59 2.73 -2.94
N ILE A 89 -6.57 1.73 -3.81
CA ILE A 89 -6.30 0.35 -3.44
C ILE A 89 -4.89 0.21 -2.83
N LEU A 90 -3.86 0.71 -3.52
CA LEU A 90 -2.47 0.61 -3.04
C LEU A 90 -2.27 1.38 -1.74
N ARG A 91 -2.94 2.51 -1.55
CA ARG A 91 -2.86 3.27 -0.29
C ARG A 91 -3.37 2.45 0.89
N ASN A 92 -4.53 1.82 0.77
CA ASN A 92 -5.15 1.09 1.89
C ASN A 92 -4.27 -0.07 2.36
N ILE A 93 -3.47 -0.66 1.46
CA ILE A 93 -2.51 -1.72 1.79
C ILE A 93 -1.24 -1.12 2.40
N LEU A 94 -0.71 -0.04 1.82
CA LEU A 94 0.57 0.57 2.19
C LEU A 94 0.43 1.66 3.26
N THR A 95 -0.64 1.64 4.06
CA THR A 95 -0.96 2.64 5.09
C THR A 95 0.11 2.81 6.18
N ALA A 96 1.11 1.91 6.23
CA ALA A 96 2.18 1.93 7.23
C ALA A 96 3.27 3.00 6.97
N THR A 97 3.49 3.43 5.73
CA THR A 97 4.75 4.14 5.39
C THR A 97 4.86 5.53 6.04
N VAL A 98 3.77 6.27 6.22
CA VAL A 98 3.80 7.65 6.79
C VAL A 98 3.72 7.64 8.33
N ARG A 99 3.48 6.49 8.97
CA ARG A 99 3.27 6.42 10.43
C ARG A 99 4.54 6.72 11.25
N GLU A 100 5.71 6.73 10.62
CA GLU A 100 7.00 6.78 11.32
C GLU A 100 7.80 8.06 11.08
N VAL A 101 7.25 9.07 10.39
CA VAL A 101 7.97 10.34 10.13
C VAL A 101 8.00 11.20 11.41
N PRO A 102 9.19 11.51 11.96
CA PRO A 102 9.32 12.36 13.15
C PRO A 102 8.76 13.77 12.95
N LEU A 103 8.35 14.41 14.06
CA LEU A 103 7.77 15.76 14.05
C LEU A 103 8.69 16.82 13.42
N ASP A 104 9.99 16.72 13.67
CA ASP A 104 11.03 17.64 13.18
C ASP A 104 11.34 17.49 11.69
N GLU A 105 10.92 16.39 11.06
CA GLU A 105 11.06 16.18 9.62
C GLU A 105 9.85 16.68 8.81
N ARG A 106 8.76 17.10 9.48
CA ARG A 106 7.50 17.52 8.82
C ARG A 106 7.64 18.75 7.94
N ASP A 107 8.41 19.75 8.38
CA ASP A 107 8.61 20.97 7.60
C ASP A 107 9.29 20.67 6.27
N HIS A 108 10.24 19.73 6.27
CA HIS A 108 10.91 19.28 5.06
C HIS A 108 9.95 18.51 4.15
N LEU A 109 9.18 17.57 4.71
CA LEU A 109 8.18 16.81 3.97
C LEU A 109 7.10 17.73 3.36
N HIS A 110 6.65 18.74 4.10
CA HIS A 110 5.77 19.78 3.59
C HIS A 110 6.41 20.53 2.40
N GLY A 111 7.69 20.90 2.49
CA GLY A 111 8.42 21.50 1.38
C GLY A 111 8.47 20.63 0.12
N LEU A 112 8.64 19.31 0.27
CA LEU A 112 8.60 18.36 -0.85
C LEU A 112 7.20 18.30 -1.49
N HIS A 113 6.14 18.37 -0.69
CA HIS A 113 4.77 18.45 -1.20
C HIS A 113 4.50 19.76 -1.94
N VAL A 114 5.04 20.89 -1.45
CA VAL A 114 4.96 22.20 -2.13
C VAL A 114 5.59 22.11 -3.53
N GLU A 115 6.76 21.49 -3.65
CA GLU A 115 7.44 21.33 -4.94
C GLU A 115 6.61 20.54 -5.96
N ILE A 116 5.95 19.45 -5.52
CA ILE A 116 5.01 18.70 -6.37
C ILE A 116 3.86 19.60 -6.81
N TYR A 117 3.24 20.33 -5.86
CA TYR A 117 2.13 21.22 -6.15
C TYR A 117 2.50 22.30 -7.16
N GLU A 118 3.64 22.96 -6.97
CA GLU A 118 4.10 24.01 -7.86
C GLU A 118 4.37 23.48 -9.27
N ALA A 119 5.03 22.32 -9.39
CA ALA A 119 5.27 21.70 -10.69
C ALA A 119 3.96 21.39 -11.45
N VAL A 120 2.95 20.87 -10.73
CA VAL A 120 1.62 20.60 -11.32
C VAL A 120 0.88 21.90 -11.66
N ARG A 121 0.93 22.90 -10.78
CA ARG A 121 0.30 24.23 -10.98
C ARG A 121 0.89 24.94 -12.19
N ASP A 122 2.21 24.87 -12.35
CA ASP A 122 2.96 25.53 -13.42
C ASP A 122 2.83 24.76 -14.75
N GLY A 123 2.21 23.58 -14.73
CA GLY A 123 1.95 22.77 -15.92
C GLY A 123 3.20 22.10 -16.47
N ASP A 124 4.18 21.78 -15.62
CA ASP A 124 5.45 21.14 -15.98
C ASP A 124 5.42 19.64 -15.62
N PRO A 125 5.17 18.74 -16.59
CA PRO A 125 5.01 17.33 -16.31
C PRO A 125 6.32 16.65 -15.89
N ASP A 126 7.45 17.11 -16.42
CA ASP A 126 8.75 16.50 -16.16
C ASP A 126 9.23 16.89 -14.76
N ARG A 127 9.06 18.17 -14.37
CA ARG A 127 9.30 18.64 -13.01
C ARG A 127 8.36 17.94 -12.02
N ALA A 128 7.09 17.74 -12.38
CA ALA A 128 6.14 17.05 -11.49
C ALA A 128 6.55 15.59 -11.23
N MET A 129 7.03 14.88 -12.27
CA MET A 129 7.55 13.52 -12.10
C MET A 129 8.79 13.49 -11.18
N GLN A 130 9.74 14.39 -11.40
CA GLN A 130 10.96 14.49 -10.60
C GLN A 130 10.66 14.85 -9.14
N ALA A 131 9.72 15.76 -8.91
CA ALA A 131 9.28 16.15 -7.58
C ALA A 131 8.64 14.98 -6.83
N VAL A 132 7.81 14.17 -7.51
CA VAL A 132 7.23 12.95 -6.92
C VAL A 132 8.32 11.92 -6.59
N ASP A 133 9.28 11.70 -7.50
CA ASP A 133 10.39 10.78 -7.26
C ASP A 133 11.21 11.24 -6.04
N GLY A 134 11.62 12.50 -5.99
CA GLY A 134 12.39 13.07 -4.87
C GLY A 134 11.64 13.04 -3.53
N HIS A 135 10.32 13.22 -3.53
CA HIS A 135 9.48 13.06 -2.35
C HIS A 135 9.55 11.65 -1.76
N PHE A 136 9.41 10.61 -2.60
CA PHE A 136 9.46 9.22 -2.12
C PHE A 136 10.89 8.78 -1.77
N ASP A 137 11.89 9.19 -2.53
CA ASP A 137 13.31 8.91 -2.22
C ASP A 137 13.68 9.47 -0.84
N TRP A 138 13.21 10.68 -0.51
CA TRP A 138 13.45 11.26 0.80
C TRP A 138 12.74 10.47 1.92
N LEU A 139 11.47 10.10 1.72
CA LEU A 139 10.71 9.32 2.70
C LEU A 139 11.36 7.96 3.00
N ASP A 140 11.82 7.25 1.98
CA ASP A 140 12.47 5.95 2.14
C ASP A 140 13.75 6.08 2.97
N ASN A 141 14.54 7.13 2.73
CA ASN A 141 15.73 7.44 3.52
C ASN A 141 15.39 7.83 4.98
N ALA A 142 14.33 8.62 5.20
CA ALA A 142 13.90 9.03 6.54
C ALA A 142 13.47 7.82 7.39
N ILE A 143 12.67 6.91 6.81
CA ILE A 143 12.21 5.69 7.48
C ILE A 143 13.38 4.75 7.79
N GLU A 144 14.35 4.60 6.88
CA GLU A 144 15.54 3.79 7.14
C GLU A 144 16.37 4.35 8.32
N ARG A 145 16.50 5.68 8.42
CA ARG A 145 17.13 6.33 9.58
C ARG A 145 16.35 6.07 10.87
N GLY A 146 15.02 6.14 10.84
CA GLY A 146 14.15 5.85 11.98
C GLY A 146 14.17 4.38 12.44
N ARG A 147 14.21 3.42 11.51
CA ARG A 147 14.33 1.99 11.84
C ARG A 147 15.69 1.64 12.47
N SER A 148 16.76 2.31 12.05
CA SER A 148 18.09 2.13 12.62
C SER A 148 18.16 2.56 14.10
N THR A 149 17.42 3.60 14.49
CA THR A 149 17.37 4.11 15.87
C THR A 149 16.40 3.34 16.77
N ALA A 150 15.32 2.76 16.21
CA ALA A 150 14.28 2.01 16.93
C ALA A 150 14.61 0.52 17.18
N LYS A 151 15.86 0.08 17.00
CA LYS A 151 16.28 -1.32 17.19
C LYS A 151 16.37 -1.70 18.69
N GLY A 152 15.23 -1.66 19.35
CA GLY A 152 14.99 -2.12 20.71
C GLY A 152 13.48 -2.24 20.93
N GLU A 153 13.01 -3.48 21.11
CA GLU A 153 11.68 -3.87 21.62
C GLU A 153 10.54 -4.11 20.59
N GLY A 154 10.14 -5.39 20.50
CA GLY A 154 8.73 -5.79 20.48
C GLY A 154 8.01 -5.89 19.13
N GLY A 155 7.96 -7.10 18.56
CA GLY A 155 7.10 -7.41 17.42
C GLY A 155 5.60 -7.28 17.76
N ALA A 156 4.92 -6.42 17.01
CA ALA A 156 3.47 -6.26 17.02
C ALA A 156 2.96 -6.07 15.59
N PHE A 157 1.73 -6.53 15.33
CA PHE A 157 1.03 -6.49 14.06
C PHE A 157 1.11 -5.12 13.36
N VAL A 158 1.34 -5.11 12.05
CA VAL A 158 1.29 -3.90 11.22
C VAL A 158 0.18 -4.08 10.18
N ASN A 159 -0.89 -3.28 10.27
CA ASN A 159 -1.98 -3.24 9.28
C ASN A 159 -2.66 -4.59 8.97
N GLY A 160 -2.88 -5.44 9.97
CA GLY A 160 -3.48 -6.77 9.77
C GLY A 160 -2.50 -7.83 9.25
N TRP A 161 -1.23 -7.48 9.09
CA TRP A 161 -0.15 -8.44 8.83
C TRP A 161 0.46 -8.91 10.15
N PRO A 162 0.48 -10.23 10.42
CA PRO A 162 1.15 -10.77 11.60
C PRO A 162 2.66 -10.54 11.50
N VAL A 163 3.23 -9.82 12.47
CA VAL A 163 4.67 -9.83 12.73
C VAL A 163 4.90 -10.88 13.80
N HIS A 164 5.31 -12.09 13.39
CA HIS A 164 5.66 -13.17 14.33
C HIS A 164 7.06 -13.68 14.07
N ASP A 165 7.83 -13.80 15.16
CA ASP A 165 9.22 -14.27 15.23
C ASP A 165 9.37 -15.80 15.02
N ARG A 166 8.37 -16.45 14.42
CA ARG A 166 8.39 -17.89 14.11
C ARG A 166 7.72 -18.17 12.77
N THR A 167 8.55 -18.21 11.74
CA THR A 167 8.22 -18.52 10.36
C THR A 167 7.93 -20.00 10.20
N PHE A 168 6.75 -20.34 9.68
CA PHE A 168 6.63 -21.35 8.61
C PHE A 168 5.49 -20.93 7.68
N PHE A 169 5.84 -20.09 6.69
CA PHE A 169 5.04 -19.91 5.48
C PHE A 169 5.71 -20.77 4.41
N GLN A 170 5.13 -21.93 4.11
CA GLN A 170 5.56 -22.73 2.97
C GLN A 170 4.34 -23.03 2.11
N PRO A 171 4.05 -22.19 1.10
CA PRO A 171 3.20 -22.65 0.00
C PRO A 171 3.99 -23.75 -0.72
N ASP A 172 3.49 -24.99 -0.66
CA ASP A 172 3.92 -25.98 -1.66
C ASP A 172 3.38 -25.48 -3.00
N ARG A 173 4.29 -25.06 -3.89
CA ARG A 173 3.92 -24.51 -5.20
C ARG A 173 3.80 -25.66 -6.19
N GLY A 174 2.63 -25.82 -6.79
CA GLY A 174 2.38 -26.77 -7.89
C GLY A 174 1.19 -27.71 -7.71
N GLU A 175 0.17 -27.32 -6.94
CA GLU A 175 -0.90 -28.24 -6.57
C GLU A 175 -2.21 -28.02 -7.32
N THR A 176 -2.89 -29.12 -7.66
CA THR A 176 -4.23 -29.08 -8.24
C THR A 176 -5.28 -28.75 -7.17
N LEU A 177 -6.43 -28.21 -7.57
CA LEU A 177 -7.56 -27.95 -6.68
C LEU A 177 -7.95 -29.18 -5.83
N ALA A 178 -7.81 -30.39 -6.39
CA ALA A 178 -8.09 -31.63 -5.68
C ALA A 178 -7.14 -31.86 -4.48
N LYS A 179 -5.85 -31.56 -4.63
CA LYS A 179 -4.85 -31.73 -3.57
C LYS A 179 -5.03 -30.68 -2.48
N VAL A 180 -5.24 -29.43 -2.88
CA VAL A 180 -5.54 -28.30 -1.96
C VAL A 180 -6.81 -28.55 -1.15
N THR A 181 -7.87 -29.05 -1.79
CA THR A 181 -9.12 -29.44 -1.10
C THR A 181 -8.87 -30.57 -0.09
N GLY A 182 -7.96 -31.49 -0.40
CA GLY A 182 -7.54 -32.56 0.51
C GLY A 182 -6.92 -32.02 1.81
N TYR A 183 -5.97 -31.08 1.70
CA TYR A 183 -5.36 -30.44 2.87
C TYR A 183 -6.33 -29.54 3.64
N TRP A 184 -7.18 -28.81 2.92
CA TRP A 184 -8.21 -27.99 3.56
C TRP A 184 -9.10 -28.81 4.47
N ASN A 185 -9.60 -29.97 4.00
CA ASN A 185 -10.51 -30.80 4.78
C ASN A 185 -9.87 -31.36 6.06
N THR A 186 -8.56 -31.66 6.04
CA THR A 186 -7.86 -32.14 7.24
C THR A 186 -7.57 -31.02 8.22
N LEU A 187 -7.16 -29.86 7.72
CA LEU A 187 -6.84 -28.69 8.53
C LEU A 187 -8.08 -28.00 9.11
N ALA A 188 -9.21 -28.04 8.40
CA ALA A 188 -10.46 -27.39 8.81
C ALA A 188 -11.15 -28.07 10.01
N ASP A 189 -10.84 -29.33 10.30
CA ASP A 189 -11.40 -30.00 11.46
C ASP A 189 -10.84 -29.40 12.77
N GLY A 190 -11.71 -28.74 13.53
CA GLY A 190 -11.38 -28.00 14.74
C GLY A 190 -10.72 -26.64 14.50
N ALA A 191 -10.71 -26.14 13.26
CA ALA A 191 -10.17 -24.84 12.91
C ALA A 191 -11.15 -23.68 13.12
N ALA A 192 -10.60 -22.49 13.29
CA ALA A 192 -11.30 -21.24 13.01
C ALA A 192 -11.09 -20.87 11.54
N VAL A 193 -12.12 -21.02 10.71
CA VAL A 193 -12.08 -20.59 9.30
C VAL A 193 -12.07 -19.07 9.25
N ILE A 194 -11.04 -18.51 8.59
CA ILE A 194 -10.89 -17.07 8.36
C ILE A 194 -11.52 -16.71 7.03
N GLU A 195 -11.16 -17.44 5.97
CA GLU A 195 -11.70 -17.30 4.61
C GLU A 195 -11.99 -18.70 4.06
N PRO A 196 -13.23 -19.06 3.69
CA PRO A 196 -13.55 -20.39 3.17
C PRO A 196 -12.79 -20.68 1.86
N LEU A 197 -12.35 -21.93 1.66
CA LEU A 197 -11.75 -22.34 0.39
C LEU A 197 -12.77 -22.21 -0.76
N ALA A 198 -12.56 -21.23 -1.63
CA ALA A 198 -13.42 -20.96 -2.79
C ALA A 198 -12.61 -20.39 -3.96
N ALA A 199 -13.17 -20.47 -5.16
CA ALA A 199 -12.60 -19.79 -6.32
C ALA A 199 -12.64 -18.26 -6.10
N SER A 200 -11.56 -17.58 -6.48
CA SER A 200 -11.39 -16.13 -6.33
C SER A 200 -10.97 -15.50 -7.67
N ALA A 201 -10.85 -14.17 -7.71
CA ALA A 201 -10.47 -13.46 -8.93
C ALA A 201 -9.01 -13.70 -9.37
N TRP A 202 -8.17 -14.27 -8.51
CA TRP A 202 -6.74 -14.51 -8.76
C TRP A 202 -6.35 -16.00 -8.64
N SER A 203 -7.30 -16.87 -8.29
CA SER A 203 -7.02 -18.29 -8.04
C SER A 203 -8.26 -19.17 -8.23
N PRO A 204 -8.13 -20.36 -8.84
CA PRO A 204 -9.20 -21.37 -8.88
C PRO A 204 -9.62 -21.89 -7.49
N GLY A 205 -8.84 -21.66 -6.44
CA GLY A 205 -9.19 -22.02 -5.07
C GLY A 205 -8.26 -21.37 -4.05
N PHE A 206 -8.79 -20.46 -3.23
CA PHE A 206 -8.08 -19.76 -2.15
C PHE A 206 -8.84 -19.91 -0.84
N GLY A 207 -8.14 -20.12 0.27
CA GLY A 207 -8.75 -20.18 1.61
C GLY A 207 -7.74 -19.94 2.74
N MET A 208 -8.27 -19.54 3.89
CA MET A 208 -7.50 -19.27 5.11
C MET A 208 -8.19 -19.84 6.34
N LEU A 209 -7.42 -20.46 7.23
CA LEU A 209 -7.92 -20.95 8.52
C LEU A 209 -6.82 -20.95 9.58
N THR A 210 -7.20 -20.93 10.85
CA THR A 210 -6.31 -21.26 11.96
C THR A 210 -6.69 -22.63 12.49
N ASP A 211 -5.79 -23.60 12.41
CA ASP A 211 -6.06 -24.98 12.81
C ASP A 211 -6.22 -25.13 14.34
N ARG A 212 -6.56 -26.34 14.79
CA ARG A 212 -6.75 -26.67 16.21
C ARG A 212 -5.49 -26.50 17.08
N PHE A 213 -4.31 -26.39 16.47
CA PHE A 213 -3.02 -26.22 17.15
C PHE A 213 -2.61 -24.74 17.21
N GLY A 214 -3.41 -23.84 16.62
CA GLY A 214 -3.14 -22.41 16.58
C GLY A 214 -2.25 -21.98 15.41
N VAL A 215 -2.05 -22.84 14.41
CA VAL A 215 -1.27 -22.50 13.21
C VAL A 215 -2.20 -21.91 12.15
N THR A 216 -1.86 -20.73 11.63
CA THR A 216 -2.61 -20.11 10.52
C THR A 216 -2.07 -20.60 9.17
N TRP A 217 -2.97 -21.15 8.37
CA TRP A 217 -2.70 -21.70 7.04
C TRP A 217 -3.36 -20.83 5.97
N VAL A 218 -2.64 -20.62 4.86
CA VAL A 218 -3.16 -20.04 3.62
C VAL A 218 -2.97 -21.09 2.53
N LEU A 219 -4.05 -21.50 1.89
CA LEU A 219 -4.04 -22.49 0.80
C LEU A 219 -4.51 -21.83 -0.50
N ASP A 220 -3.80 -22.11 -1.59
CA ASP A 220 -4.04 -21.50 -2.90
C ASP A 220 -3.82 -22.51 -4.03
N VAL A 221 -4.60 -22.41 -5.11
CA VAL A 221 -4.41 -23.11 -6.38
C VAL A 221 -3.81 -22.13 -7.38
N GLN A 222 -2.63 -22.43 -7.93
CA GLN A 222 -2.01 -21.57 -8.92
C GLN A 222 -2.75 -21.62 -10.26
N VAL A 223 -2.80 -20.48 -10.96
CA VAL A 223 -3.18 -20.41 -12.38
C VAL A 223 -1.92 -20.70 -13.19
N GLU A 224 -1.93 -21.74 -14.03
CA GLU A 224 -0.89 -21.89 -15.06
C GLU A 224 -1.05 -20.75 -16.08
N TYR A 225 -0.08 -19.83 -16.11
CA TYR A 225 0.04 -18.87 -17.20
C TYR A 225 0.67 -19.60 -18.39
N ALA A 226 0.01 -19.60 -19.54
CA ALA A 226 0.62 -20.08 -20.78
C ALA A 226 1.75 -19.13 -21.20
N ASP A 227 2.93 -19.69 -21.49
CA ASP A 227 4.11 -18.98 -22.00
C ASP A 227 3.85 -18.24 -23.33
#